data_AF-A0AAW6B9W7-F1
#
_entry.id   AF-A0AAW6B9W7-F1
#
_cell.length_a   1.000
_cell.length_b   1.000
_cell.length_c   1.000
_cell.angle_alpha   90.00
_cell.angle_beta   90.00
_cell.angle_gamma   90.00
#
_symmetry.space_group_name_H-M   'P 1'
#
loop_
_entity.id
_entity.type
_entity.pdbx_description
1 polymer ?
#
loop_
_entity_poly.entity_id
_entity_poly.type
_entity_poly.pdbx_seq_one_letter_code
_entity_poly.pdbx_strand_id
1 'polypeptide(L)'
;MPQTGEKDNKLGILGLLSVSLASLFFSSLADAFMKVTPITLGGAFVLLIGNFPIPAWTNFLQKIGWATQFNAAQNATMNVLSLFVVFNFAYVYAEKCKYNPLPAGLLAASSFMILAPQDYMARAFGTHAKLTQVTAFGTNYLGSSGMVVAILVGWVVGMLYVFLNKKNIVIKLPDSVPPNVAASLQPSLIAGIILVLMTLIRGAFSYTAFGNIFDCITKLVQAPLQTFTASPISIIAIYTLANVLWFFGIHPNMVYGIVMPIIIANGIVNQNAFKAGQPMPYVTMSMLSVILNSAFGGQGATIGLIISMFRAKSDRYKQMLKLAGVPALFNINEPLVFGMPIMLNPVFFLPMLFEPIINGLVSWGLIDLFHATVNPFIQLPWTMPGVVQAFFSGGIPFFIIAMVVVVLSTLIWFPFFKIADNKAVAEEQKSAKKA
;
A
#
# COMPACT_ATOMS: atom_id res chain seq x y z
N MET A 1 9.51 27.76 -43.17
CA MET A 1 10.70 27.79 -42.29
C MET A 1 10.25 27.65 -40.85
N PRO A 2 10.52 26.51 -40.18
CA PRO A 2 10.21 26.35 -38.77
C PRO A 2 11.35 26.95 -37.94
N GLN A 3 11.05 27.92 -37.09
CA GLN A 3 11.93 28.27 -35.98
C GLN A 3 11.70 27.27 -34.85
N THR A 4 12.50 26.22 -34.81
CA THR A 4 12.69 25.36 -33.65
C THR A 4 13.49 26.14 -32.61
N GLY A 5 12.78 26.83 -31.71
CA GLY A 5 13.34 27.39 -30.49
C GLY A 5 13.61 26.27 -29.49
N GLU A 6 14.85 25.83 -29.46
CA GLU A 6 15.48 25.06 -28.40
C GLU A 6 15.17 25.70 -27.03
N LYS A 7 14.40 25.02 -26.18
CA LYS A 7 14.24 25.37 -24.76
C LYS A 7 14.72 24.22 -23.90
N ASP A 8 15.96 24.39 -23.43
CA ASP A 8 16.53 23.91 -22.18
C ASP A 8 16.00 22.59 -21.62
N ASN A 9 16.71 21.55 -22.02
CA ASN A 9 16.58 20.17 -21.58
C ASN A 9 17.23 19.96 -20.19
N LYS A 10 16.78 20.68 -19.16
CA LYS A 10 17.04 20.35 -17.76
C LYS A 10 15.74 19.97 -17.08
N LEU A 11 15.23 18.77 -17.38
CA LEU A 11 14.17 18.19 -16.55
C LEU A 11 14.71 18.09 -15.11
N GLY A 12 14.20 18.92 -14.20
CA GLY A 12 14.42 18.72 -12.77
C GLY A 12 13.91 17.35 -12.31
N ILE A 13 14.16 16.98 -11.06
CA ILE A 13 13.79 15.65 -10.51
C ILE A 13 12.32 15.28 -10.79
N LEU A 14 11.39 16.24 -10.62
CA LEU A 14 9.96 16.03 -10.93
C LEU A 14 9.70 15.78 -12.42
N GLY A 15 10.46 16.42 -13.31
CA GLY A 15 10.40 16.22 -14.74
C GLY A 15 10.85 14.82 -15.14
N LEU A 16 12.00 14.36 -14.64
CA LEU A 16 12.51 13.01 -14.91
C LEU A 16 11.56 11.93 -14.40
N LEU A 17 11.03 12.11 -13.18
CA LEU A 17 10.01 11.22 -12.62
C LEU A 17 8.76 11.19 -13.49
N SER A 18 8.29 12.34 -13.97
CA SER A 18 7.10 12.41 -14.82
C SER A 18 7.26 11.65 -16.15
N VAL A 19 8.44 11.70 -16.76
CA VAL A 19 8.75 10.96 -18.00
C VAL A 19 8.78 9.46 -17.74
N SER A 20 9.45 9.03 -16.67
CA SER A 20 9.49 7.61 -16.29
C SER A 20 8.09 7.05 -16.03
N LEU A 21 7.28 7.79 -15.24
CA LEU A 21 5.92 7.40 -14.86
C LEU A 21 4.91 7.46 -16.02
N ALA A 22 5.27 8.11 -17.14
CA ALA A 22 4.47 8.10 -18.36
C ALA A 22 4.63 6.82 -19.21
N SER A 23 5.57 5.93 -18.87
CA SER A 23 5.74 4.67 -19.61
C SER A 23 4.48 3.80 -19.58
N LEU A 24 4.34 2.89 -20.56
CA LEU A 24 3.21 1.98 -20.63
C LEU A 24 3.08 1.13 -19.35
N PHE A 25 4.20 0.77 -18.72
CA PHE A 25 4.23 0.07 -17.43
C PHE A 25 3.56 0.89 -16.33
N PHE A 26 4.11 2.07 -16.00
CA PHE A 26 3.65 2.86 -14.86
C PHE A 26 2.25 3.44 -15.09
N SER A 27 1.95 3.87 -16.32
CA SER A 27 0.61 4.36 -16.65
C SER A 27 -0.44 3.25 -16.56
N SER A 28 -0.14 2.01 -16.98
CA SER A 28 -1.09 0.89 -16.83
C SER A 28 -1.22 0.46 -15.38
N LEU A 29 -0.13 0.50 -14.61
CA LEU A 29 -0.14 0.21 -13.18
C LEU A 29 -0.97 1.23 -12.40
N ALA A 30 -0.79 2.52 -12.67
CA ALA A 30 -1.57 3.59 -12.05
C ALA A 30 -3.08 3.39 -12.29
N ASP A 31 -3.48 3.19 -13.54
CA ASP A 31 -4.87 2.95 -13.93
C ASP A 31 -5.42 1.64 -13.31
N ALA A 32 -4.59 0.62 -13.15
CA ALA A 32 -4.99 -0.63 -12.51
C ALA A 32 -5.39 -0.42 -11.05
N PHE A 33 -4.59 0.34 -10.29
CA PHE A 33 -4.93 0.72 -8.92
C PHE A 33 -6.14 1.67 -8.85
N MET A 34 -6.28 2.59 -9.81
CA MET A 34 -7.48 3.44 -9.90
C MET A 34 -8.75 2.60 -10.00
N LYS A 35 -8.74 1.50 -10.76
CA LYS A 35 -9.87 0.56 -10.88
C LYS A 35 -10.21 -0.16 -9.57
N VAL A 36 -9.30 -0.21 -8.59
CA VAL A 36 -9.54 -0.82 -7.26
C VAL A 36 -10.06 0.20 -6.23
N THR A 37 -10.02 1.50 -6.54
CA THR A 37 -10.45 2.58 -5.63
C THR A 37 -11.83 2.37 -4.99
N PRO A 38 -12.88 1.90 -5.71
CA PRO A 38 -14.19 1.68 -5.08
C PRO A 38 -14.13 0.62 -3.97
N ILE A 39 -13.32 -0.42 -4.16
CA ILE A 39 -13.13 -1.50 -3.19
C ILE A 39 -12.33 -0.99 -1.99
N THR A 40 -11.26 -0.23 -2.20
CA THR A 40 -10.44 0.30 -1.11
C THR A 40 -11.18 1.39 -0.32
N LEU A 41 -11.95 2.25 -0.99
CA LEU A 41 -12.78 3.27 -0.34
C LEU A 41 -13.88 2.61 0.51
N GLY A 42 -14.63 1.66 -0.05
CA GLY A 42 -15.65 0.92 0.70
C GLY A 42 -15.05 0.11 1.85
N GLY A 43 -13.92 -0.57 1.60
CA GLY A 43 -13.19 -1.34 2.60
C GLY A 43 -12.70 -0.49 3.78
N ALA A 44 -12.21 0.73 3.50
CA ALA A 44 -11.78 1.69 4.52
C ALA A 44 -12.92 2.09 5.48
N PHE A 45 -14.14 2.30 4.97
CA PHE A 45 -15.30 2.59 5.82
C PHE A 45 -15.68 1.39 6.70
N VAL A 46 -15.72 0.18 6.13
CA VAL A 46 -15.99 -1.04 6.89
C VAL A 46 -14.89 -1.28 7.94
N LEU A 47 -13.64 -0.94 7.62
CA LEU A 47 -12.49 -1.04 8.53
C LEU A 47 -12.71 -0.14 9.72
N LEU A 48 -13.04 1.12 9.45
CA LEU A 48 -13.27 2.13 10.47
C LEU A 48 -14.42 1.74 11.40
N ILE A 49 -15.53 1.23 10.87
CA ILE A 49 -16.66 0.78 11.71
C ILE A 49 -16.24 -0.40 12.58
N GLY A 50 -15.57 -1.41 12.01
CA GLY A 50 -15.14 -2.59 12.77
C GLY A 50 -14.06 -2.28 13.82
N ASN A 51 -13.26 -1.25 13.60
CA ASN A 51 -12.10 -0.87 14.43
C ASN A 51 -12.22 0.54 15.00
N PHE A 52 -13.45 1.04 15.20
CA PHE A 52 -13.65 2.36 15.76
C PHE A 52 -13.04 2.41 17.16
N PRO A 53 -12.16 3.37 17.48
CA PRO A 53 -11.25 3.28 18.63
C PRO A 53 -11.91 3.63 19.97
N ILE A 54 -13.07 3.03 20.25
CA ILE A 54 -13.78 3.10 21.53
C ILE A 54 -13.86 1.69 22.12
N PRO A 55 -13.27 1.43 23.31
CA PRO A 55 -13.28 0.10 23.92
C PRO A 55 -14.68 -0.49 24.13
N ALA A 56 -15.68 0.34 24.49
CA ALA A 56 -17.06 -0.10 24.64
C ALA A 56 -17.64 -0.64 23.32
N TRP A 57 -17.28 -0.04 22.18
CA TRP A 57 -17.74 -0.45 20.86
C TRP A 57 -17.09 -1.76 20.41
N THR A 58 -15.77 -1.88 20.53
CA THR A 58 -15.06 -3.11 20.12
C THR A 58 -15.46 -4.30 21.00
N ASN A 59 -15.64 -4.09 22.30
CA ASN A 59 -16.14 -5.12 23.22
C ASN A 59 -17.58 -5.52 22.89
N PHE A 60 -18.43 -4.56 22.52
CA PHE A 60 -19.79 -4.86 22.07
C PHE A 60 -19.78 -5.75 20.82
N LEU A 61 -19.02 -5.38 19.79
CA LEU A 61 -18.89 -6.16 18.55
C LEU A 61 -18.34 -7.57 18.79
N GLN A 62 -17.40 -7.73 19.71
CA GLN A 62 -16.89 -9.03 20.13
C GLN A 62 -17.99 -9.86 20.80
N LYS A 63 -18.72 -9.25 21.75
CA LYS A 63 -19.79 -9.92 22.52
C LYS A 63 -20.91 -10.44 21.63
N ILE A 64 -21.31 -9.68 20.60
CA ILE A 64 -22.36 -10.09 19.67
C ILE A 64 -21.84 -10.93 18.49
N GLY A 65 -20.53 -11.23 18.43
CA GLY A 65 -19.92 -12.02 17.37
C GLY A 65 -19.77 -11.30 16.02
N TRP A 66 -20.00 -9.97 15.95
CA TRP A 66 -19.88 -9.20 14.70
C TRP A 66 -18.45 -8.79 14.36
N ALA A 67 -17.53 -8.82 15.33
CA ALA A 67 -16.11 -8.56 15.07
C ALA A 67 -15.53 -9.48 13.97
N THR A 68 -15.96 -10.75 13.93
CA THR A 68 -15.52 -11.70 12.89
C THR A 68 -16.07 -11.35 11.51
N GLN A 69 -17.27 -10.75 11.43
CA GLN A 69 -17.87 -10.33 10.15
C GLN A 69 -17.15 -9.14 9.56
N PHE A 70 -16.80 -8.14 10.39
CA PHE A 70 -15.95 -7.03 9.96
C PHE A 70 -14.57 -7.52 9.51
N ASN A 71 -13.96 -8.46 10.24
CA ASN A 71 -12.68 -9.06 9.84
C ASN A 71 -12.79 -9.82 8.50
N ALA A 72 -13.89 -10.53 8.25
CA ALA A 72 -14.12 -11.21 6.97
C ALA A 72 -14.22 -10.20 5.81
N ALA A 73 -14.92 -9.09 6.01
CA ALA A 73 -14.99 -8.02 5.02
C ALA A 73 -13.62 -7.37 4.75
N GLN A 74 -12.80 -7.18 5.78
CA GLN A 74 -11.41 -6.73 5.62
C GLN A 74 -10.56 -7.73 4.84
N ASN A 75 -10.73 -9.02 5.14
CA ASN A 75 -10.02 -10.07 4.44
C ASN A 75 -10.37 -10.09 2.94
N ALA A 76 -11.64 -9.86 2.59
CA ALA A 76 -12.12 -9.85 1.22
C ALA A 76 -11.87 -8.54 0.44
N THR A 77 -11.31 -7.52 1.08
CA THR A 77 -11.01 -6.22 0.46
C THR A 77 -9.52 -5.92 0.52
N MET A 78 -9.01 -5.62 1.71
CA MET A 78 -7.62 -5.20 1.92
C MET A 78 -6.63 -6.36 1.83
N ASN A 79 -6.97 -7.52 2.41
CA ASN A 79 -6.03 -8.66 2.45
C ASN A 79 -6.05 -9.54 1.19
N VAL A 80 -6.79 -9.13 0.16
CA VAL A 80 -6.75 -9.75 -1.18
C VAL A 80 -6.43 -8.72 -2.27
N LEU A 81 -5.94 -7.54 -1.89
CA LEU A 81 -5.73 -6.42 -2.81
C LEU A 81 -4.78 -6.77 -3.97
N SER A 82 -3.76 -7.60 -3.73
CA SER A 82 -2.82 -7.99 -4.77
C SER A 82 -3.49 -8.81 -5.89
N LEU A 83 -4.55 -9.57 -5.56
CA LEU A 83 -5.35 -10.32 -6.54
C LEU A 83 -6.14 -9.40 -7.47
N PHE A 84 -6.71 -8.31 -6.92
CA PHE A 84 -7.41 -7.31 -7.75
C PHE A 84 -6.43 -6.55 -8.64
N VAL A 85 -5.26 -6.20 -8.11
CA VAL A 85 -4.24 -5.44 -8.84
C VAL A 85 -3.63 -6.27 -9.97
N VAL A 86 -3.30 -7.55 -9.76
CA VAL A 86 -2.72 -8.41 -10.82
C VAL A 86 -3.66 -8.55 -12.01
N PHE A 87 -4.97 -8.74 -11.75
CA PHE A 87 -5.99 -8.76 -12.78
C PHE A 87 -6.05 -7.44 -13.53
N ASN A 88 -6.23 -6.33 -12.79
CA ASN A 88 -6.42 -5.01 -13.38
C ASN A 88 -5.20 -4.54 -14.16
N PHE A 89 -3.98 -4.90 -13.74
CA PHE A 89 -2.76 -4.49 -14.42
C PHE A 89 -2.65 -5.14 -15.80
N ALA A 90 -2.82 -6.46 -15.91
CA ALA A 90 -2.83 -7.13 -17.20
C ALA A 90 -4.00 -6.69 -18.08
N TYR A 91 -5.19 -6.49 -17.48
CA TYR A 91 -6.36 -5.96 -18.16
C TYR A 91 -6.07 -4.61 -18.82
N VAL A 92 -5.62 -3.62 -18.03
CA VAL A 92 -5.35 -2.26 -18.52
C VAL A 92 -4.20 -2.26 -19.52
N TYR A 93 -3.17 -3.07 -19.29
CA TYR A 93 -2.04 -3.18 -20.22
C TYR A 93 -2.52 -3.62 -21.62
N ALA A 94 -3.36 -4.66 -21.68
CA ALA A 94 -3.95 -5.14 -22.93
C ALA A 94 -4.91 -4.12 -23.56
N GLU A 95 -5.74 -3.46 -22.75
CA GLU A 95 -6.67 -2.39 -23.16
C GLU A 95 -5.91 -1.24 -23.85
N LYS A 96 -4.83 -0.75 -23.24
CA LYS A 96 -3.98 0.29 -23.83
C LYS A 96 -3.26 -0.16 -25.10
N CYS A 97 -3.00 -1.46 -25.22
CA CYS A 97 -2.45 -2.07 -26.43
C CYS A 97 -3.51 -2.39 -27.49
N LYS A 98 -4.79 -2.08 -27.26
CA LYS A 98 -5.94 -2.32 -28.16
C LYS A 98 -6.22 -3.81 -28.41
N TYR A 99 -5.99 -4.67 -27.42
CA TYR A 99 -6.37 -6.08 -27.43
C TYR A 99 -7.50 -6.36 -26.44
N ASN A 100 -8.16 -7.51 -26.57
CA ASN A 100 -9.22 -7.91 -25.64
C ASN A 100 -8.65 -8.01 -24.20
N PRO A 101 -9.08 -7.17 -23.26
CA PRO A 101 -8.42 -7.05 -21.97
C PRO A 101 -8.87 -8.12 -20.95
N LEU A 102 -10.09 -8.66 -21.10
CA LEU A 102 -10.64 -9.61 -20.14
C LEU A 102 -9.82 -10.91 -20.04
N PRO A 103 -9.44 -11.57 -21.16
CA PRO A 103 -8.56 -12.74 -21.09
C PRO A 103 -7.21 -12.43 -20.45
N ALA A 104 -6.61 -11.27 -20.74
CA ALA A 104 -5.33 -10.88 -20.14
C ALA A 104 -5.43 -10.78 -18.61
N GLY A 105 -6.48 -10.14 -18.10
CA GLY A 105 -6.73 -10.03 -16.66
C GLY A 105 -6.97 -11.38 -15.99
N LEU A 106 -7.84 -12.22 -16.57
CA LEU A 106 -8.15 -13.56 -16.03
C LEU A 106 -6.89 -14.44 -16.01
N LEU A 107 -6.08 -14.40 -17.08
CA LEU A 107 -4.84 -15.16 -17.15
C LEU A 107 -3.83 -14.69 -16.11
N ALA A 108 -3.75 -13.38 -15.84
CA ALA A 108 -2.85 -12.86 -14.82
C ALA A 108 -3.27 -13.28 -13.41
N ALA A 109 -4.57 -13.23 -13.10
CA ALA A 109 -5.10 -13.75 -11.84
C ALA A 109 -4.81 -15.24 -11.66
N SER A 110 -5.11 -16.07 -12.68
CA SER A 110 -4.79 -17.50 -12.65
C SER A 110 -3.29 -17.78 -12.53
N SER A 111 -2.45 -17.02 -13.24
CA SER A 111 -0.99 -17.11 -13.16
C SER A 111 -0.47 -16.83 -11.76
N PHE A 112 -1.00 -15.80 -11.11
CA PHE A 112 -0.68 -15.45 -9.73
C PHE A 112 -1.08 -16.56 -8.75
N MET A 113 -2.27 -17.13 -8.91
CA MET A 113 -2.75 -18.24 -8.07
C MET A 113 -1.97 -19.54 -8.30
N ILE A 114 -1.46 -19.79 -9.52
CA ILE A 114 -0.54 -20.92 -9.79
C ILE A 114 0.74 -20.76 -8.98
N LEU A 115 1.31 -19.55 -8.95
CA LEU A 115 2.56 -19.30 -8.23
C LEU A 115 2.39 -19.34 -6.71
N ALA A 116 1.18 -19.07 -6.19
CA ALA A 116 0.89 -19.04 -4.77
C ALA A 116 1.02 -20.46 -4.15
N PRO A 117 1.64 -20.62 -2.97
CA PRO A 117 1.67 -21.90 -2.26
C PRO A 117 0.27 -22.40 -1.91
N GLN A 118 0.03 -23.69 -2.14
CA GLN A 118 -1.28 -24.33 -2.00
C GLN A 118 -1.31 -25.44 -0.95
N ASP A 119 -0.15 -25.88 -0.46
CA ASP A 119 -0.03 -27.01 0.46
C ASP A 119 0.53 -26.51 1.79
N TYR A 120 -0.22 -26.75 2.87
CA TYR A 120 0.14 -26.30 4.22
C TYR A 120 0.04 -27.46 5.19
N MET A 121 0.95 -27.48 6.16
CA MET A 121 0.87 -28.40 7.29
C MET A 121 0.13 -27.70 8.42
N ALA A 122 -1.02 -28.24 8.81
CA ALA A 122 -1.88 -27.68 9.83
C ALA A 122 -2.08 -28.65 11.00
N ARG A 123 -2.43 -28.13 12.18
CA ARG A 123 -2.90 -28.91 13.32
C ARG A 123 -4.21 -28.31 13.82
N ALA A 124 -5.13 -29.15 14.27
CA ALA A 124 -6.36 -28.67 14.91
C ALA A 124 -6.00 -27.89 16.18
N PHE A 125 -6.52 -26.66 16.28
CA PHE A 125 -6.23 -25.75 17.38
C PHE A 125 -6.63 -26.37 18.72
N GLY A 126 -5.75 -26.30 19.72
CA GLY A 126 -6.01 -26.85 21.06
C GLY A 126 -5.85 -28.38 21.20
N THR A 127 -5.29 -29.06 20.19
CA THR A 127 -5.02 -30.50 20.27
C THR A 127 -3.54 -30.81 20.06
N HIS A 128 -3.02 -31.88 20.68
CA HIS A 128 -1.73 -32.49 20.33
C HIS A 128 -1.83 -33.34 19.04
N ALA A 129 -2.78 -33.05 18.15
CA ALA A 129 -2.98 -33.80 16.92
C ALA A 129 -1.74 -33.73 16.01
N LYS A 130 -1.55 -34.77 15.20
CA LYS A 130 -0.49 -34.82 14.19
C LYS A 130 -0.66 -33.66 13.19
N LEU A 131 0.45 -33.16 12.65
CA LEU A 131 0.42 -32.27 11.49
C LEU A 131 -0.25 -33.02 10.33
N THR A 132 -1.28 -32.44 9.75
CA THR A 132 -1.94 -32.93 8.54
C THR A 132 -1.70 -31.96 7.40
N GLN A 133 -1.52 -32.50 6.19
CA GLN A 133 -1.45 -31.68 5.00
C GLN A 133 -2.86 -31.22 4.61
N VAL A 134 -3.00 -29.95 4.29
CA VAL A 134 -4.23 -29.32 3.81
C VAL A 134 -3.92 -28.55 2.54
N THR A 135 -4.77 -28.72 1.54
CA THR A 135 -4.73 -27.92 0.31
C THR A 135 -5.60 -26.68 0.48
N ALA A 136 -5.00 -25.50 0.47
CA ALA A 136 -5.67 -24.21 0.66
C ALA A 136 -4.83 -23.08 0.07
N PHE A 137 -5.43 -21.90 -0.16
CA PHE A 137 -4.66 -20.68 -0.44
C PHE A 137 -4.48 -19.87 0.83
N GLY A 138 -3.24 -19.53 1.17
CA GLY A 138 -2.95 -18.64 2.28
C GLY A 138 -3.27 -17.19 1.92
N THR A 139 -4.09 -16.52 2.72
CA THR A 139 -4.40 -15.08 2.54
C THR A 139 -3.17 -14.19 2.65
N ASN A 140 -2.12 -14.68 3.33
CA ASN A 140 -0.82 -14.04 3.50
C ASN A 140 -0.22 -13.54 2.16
N TYR A 141 -0.40 -14.33 1.10
CA TYR A 141 0.13 -14.04 -0.23
C TYR A 141 -0.82 -13.25 -1.11
N LEU A 142 -2.09 -13.13 -0.74
CA LEU A 142 -3.09 -12.38 -1.51
C LEU A 142 -3.15 -10.90 -1.09
N GLY A 143 -2.62 -10.58 0.09
CA GLY A 143 -2.55 -9.22 0.62
C GLY A 143 -1.26 -8.48 0.24
N SER A 144 -0.75 -7.66 1.17
CA SER A 144 0.41 -6.79 0.97
C SER A 144 1.68 -7.53 0.54
N SER A 145 1.95 -8.70 1.12
CA SER A 145 3.16 -9.47 0.84
C SER A 145 3.21 -10.04 -0.58
N GLY A 146 2.06 -10.19 -1.24
CA GLY A 146 1.97 -10.61 -2.63
C GLY A 146 2.03 -9.47 -3.65
N MET A 147 1.97 -8.20 -3.22
CA MET A 147 1.78 -7.08 -4.14
C MET A 147 2.90 -6.96 -5.17
N VAL A 148 4.16 -7.15 -4.76
CA VAL A 148 5.30 -7.11 -5.68
C VAL A 148 5.19 -8.23 -6.73
N VAL A 149 4.84 -9.45 -6.31
CA VAL A 149 4.63 -10.58 -7.22
C VAL A 149 3.45 -10.29 -8.15
N ALA A 150 2.35 -9.73 -7.64
CA ALA A 150 1.19 -9.33 -8.43
C ALA A 150 1.54 -8.29 -9.51
N ILE A 151 2.35 -7.28 -9.19
CA ILE A 151 2.81 -6.28 -10.15
C ILE A 151 3.66 -6.93 -11.25
N LEU A 152 4.62 -7.78 -10.87
CA LEU A 152 5.48 -8.49 -11.83
C LEU A 152 4.68 -9.42 -12.74
N VAL A 153 3.81 -10.25 -12.16
CA VAL A 153 2.98 -11.21 -12.89
C VAL A 153 2.00 -10.49 -13.80
N GLY A 154 1.31 -9.45 -13.30
CA GLY A 154 0.35 -8.67 -14.09
C GLY A 154 1.01 -8.02 -15.30
N TRP A 155 2.19 -7.45 -15.13
CA TRP A 155 2.97 -6.89 -16.22
C TRP A 155 3.44 -7.95 -17.22
N VAL A 156 4.09 -9.03 -16.74
CA VAL A 156 4.64 -10.09 -17.60
C VAL A 156 3.53 -10.78 -18.39
N VAL A 157 2.42 -11.12 -17.74
CA VAL A 157 1.28 -11.77 -18.40
C VAL A 157 0.61 -10.83 -19.40
N GLY A 158 0.37 -9.56 -19.04
CA GLY A 158 -0.17 -8.57 -19.97
C GLY A 158 0.72 -8.38 -21.21
N MET A 159 2.03 -8.28 -21.01
CA MET A 159 3.03 -8.15 -22.07
C MET A 159 3.07 -9.39 -22.98
N LEU A 160 3.14 -10.60 -22.40
CA LEU A 160 3.14 -11.85 -23.14
C LEU A 160 1.84 -12.05 -23.92
N TYR A 161 0.69 -11.77 -23.31
CA TYR A 161 -0.61 -11.85 -23.95
C TYR A 161 -0.66 -10.96 -25.21
N VAL A 162 -0.26 -9.70 -25.09
CA VAL A 162 -0.20 -8.76 -26.22
C VAL A 162 0.79 -9.23 -27.28
N PHE A 163 1.97 -9.70 -26.87
CA PHE A 163 3.00 -10.18 -27.80
C PHE A 163 2.52 -11.38 -28.62
N LEU A 164 1.92 -12.39 -27.99
CA LEU A 164 1.43 -13.59 -28.65
C LEU A 164 0.25 -13.29 -29.60
N ASN A 165 -0.64 -12.36 -29.20
CA ASN A 165 -1.68 -11.85 -30.10
C ASN A 165 -1.10 -11.14 -31.32
N LYS A 166 -0.08 -10.28 -31.15
CA LYS A 166 0.63 -9.61 -32.27
C LYS A 166 1.25 -10.62 -33.25
N LYS A 167 1.66 -11.79 -32.76
CA LYS A 167 2.22 -12.88 -33.58
C LYS A 167 1.16 -13.78 -34.20
N ASN A 168 -0.14 -13.48 -34.04
CA ASN A 168 -1.25 -14.31 -34.51
C ASN A 168 -1.18 -15.76 -34.01
N ILE A 169 -0.65 -15.98 -32.80
CA ILE A 169 -0.62 -17.30 -32.14
C ILE A 169 -1.97 -17.51 -31.46
N VAL A 170 -3.02 -17.60 -32.27
CA VAL A 170 -4.42 -17.68 -31.83
C VAL A 170 -5.12 -18.83 -32.55
N ILE A 171 -6.17 -19.37 -31.93
CA ILE A 171 -7.03 -20.33 -32.60
C ILE A 171 -7.83 -19.59 -33.67
N LYS A 172 -7.65 -19.97 -34.94
CA LYS A 172 -8.45 -19.43 -36.05
C LYS A 172 -9.79 -20.15 -36.09
N LEU A 173 -10.86 -19.38 -36.06
CA LEU A 173 -12.24 -19.89 -36.10
C LEU A 173 -12.90 -19.50 -37.43
N PRO A 174 -13.81 -20.32 -37.97
CA PRO A 174 -14.58 -19.96 -39.16
C PRO A 174 -15.47 -18.73 -38.93
N ASP A 175 -15.79 -18.00 -40.01
CA ASP A 175 -16.66 -16.80 -39.97
C ASP A 175 -18.10 -17.11 -39.50
N SER A 176 -18.50 -18.37 -39.52
CA SER A 176 -19.80 -18.82 -38.99
C SER A 176 -19.88 -18.81 -37.46
N VAL A 177 -18.75 -18.64 -36.76
CA VAL A 177 -18.70 -18.61 -35.29
C VAL A 177 -19.11 -17.22 -34.78
N PRO A 178 -20.09 -17.13 -33.87
CA PRO A 178 -20.51 -15.85 -33.31
C PRO A 178 -19.35 -15.07 -32.66
N PRO A 179 -19.30 -13.73 -32.78
CA PRO A 179 -18.19 -12.91 -32.28
C PRO A 179 -17.86 -13.14 -30.79
N ASN A 180 -18.88 -13.33 -29.93
CA ASN A 180 -18.70 -13.57 -28.50
C ASN A 180 -18.00 -14.92 -28.21
N VAL A 181 -18.26 -15.93 -29.04
CA VAL A 181 -17.63 -17.25 -28.94
C VAL A 181 -16.18 -17.16 -29.45
N ALA A 182 -15.97 -16.46 -30.57
CA ALA A 182 -14.64 -16.24 -31.11
C ALA A 182 -13.73 -15.49 -30.12
N ALA A 183 -14.21 -14.38 -29.54
CA ALA A 183 -13.48 -13.61 -28.53
C ALA A 183 -13.08 -14.43 -27.30
N SER A 184 -13.84 -15.47 -26.96
CA SER A 184 -13.58 -16.35 -25.81
C SER A 184 -12.62 -17.50 -26.15
N LEU A 185 -12.71 -18.08 -27.35
CA LEU A 185 -11.94 -19.27 -27.75
C LEU A 185 -10.62 -18.94 -28.44
N GLN A 186 -10.56 -17.83 -29.17
CA GLN A 186 -9.37 -17.40 -29.93
C GLN A 186 -8.12 -17.28 -29.03
N PRO A 187 -8.19 -16.79 -27.78
CA PRO A 187 -7.05 -16.71 -26.88
C PRO A 187 -6.61 -18.02 -26.22
N SER A 188 -7.28 -19.16 -26.45
CA SER A 188 -7.01 -20.40 -25.70
C SER A 188 -5.58 -20.94 -25.86
N LEU A 189 -4.97 -20.80 -27.04
CA LEU A 189 -3.57 -21.20 -27.25
C LEU A 189 -2.61 -20.30 -26.43
N ILE A 190 -2.88 -18.99 -26.39
CA ILE A 190 -2.13 -18.02 -25.58
C ILE A 190 -2.26 -18.36 -24.10
N ALA A 191 -3.47 -18.70 -23.66
CA ALA A 191 -3.73 -19.16 -22.29
C ALA A 191 -2.88 -20.38 -21.93
N GLY A 192 -2.89 -21.41 -22.78
CA GLY A 192 -2.08 -22.62 -22.57
C GLY A 192 -0.59 -22.31 -22.41
N ILE A 193 -0.02 -21.48 -23.29
CA ILE A 193 1.39 -21.08 -23.23
C ILE A 193 1.71 -20.38 -21.91
N ILE A 194 0.89 -19.39 -21.51
CA ILE A 194 1.14 -18.60 -20.30
C ILE A 194 1.00 -19.48 -19.04
N LEU A 195 -0.03 -20.31 -18.94
CA LEU A 195 -0.25 -21.15 -17.76
C LEU A 195 0.83 -22.24 -17.61
N VAL A 196 1.29 -22.82 -18.72
CA VAL A 196 2.43 -23.76 -18.70
C VAL A 196 3.70 -23.04 -18.24
N LEU A 197 3.99 -21.85 -18.78
CA LEU A 197 5.13 -21.05 -18.35
C LEU A 197 5.11 -20.76 -16.85
N MET A 198 3.96 -20.36 -16.30
CA MET A 198 3.83 -20.07 -14.87
C MET A 198 3.96 -21.33 -14.00
N THR A 199 3.50 -22.47 -14.50
CA THR A 199 3.70 -23.77 -13.84
C THR A 199 5.18 -24.15 -13.80
N LEU A 200 5.91 -23.92 -14.90
CA LEU A 200 7.36 -24.14 -14.95
C LEU A 200 8.10 -23.21 -13.98
N ILE A 201 7.70 -21.94 -13.89
CA ILE A 201 8.27 -20.99 -12.92
C ILE A 201 8.00 -21.45 -11.49
N ARG A 202 6.77 -21.87 -11.16
CA ARG A 202 6.43 -22.44 -9.84
C ARG A 202 7.34 -23.63 -9.51
N GLY A 203 7.47 -24.56 -10.46
CA GLY A 203 8.34 -25.74 -10.33
C GLY A 203 9.80 -25.35 -10.09
N ALA A 204 10.34 -24.42 -10.87
CA ALA A 204 11.72 -23.93 -10.71
C ALA A 204 11.97 -23.36 -9.32
N PHE A 205 11.08 -22.52 -8.79
CA PHE A 205 11.23 -21.96 -7.44
C PHE A 205 11.18 -23.02 -6.33
N SER A 206 10.44 -24.12 -6.52
CA SER A 206 10.36 -25.21 -5.55
C SER A 206 11.71 -25.92 -5.32
N TYR A 207 12.63 -25.84 -6.29
CA TYR A 207 13.99 -26.36 -6.17
C TYR A 207 15.00 -25.33 -5.60
N THR A 208 14.56 -24.10 -5.31
CA THR A 208 15.42 -23.07 -4.70
C THR A 208 15.31 -23.07 -3.18
N ALA A 209 16.28 -22.47 -2.48
CA ALA A 209 16.24 -22.27 -1.03
C ALA A 209 15.08 -21.35 -0.56
N PHE A 210 14.40 -20.67 -1.49
CA PHE A 210 13.23 -19.87 -1.20
C PHE A 210 11.94 -20.68 -1.19
N GLY A 211 11.89 -21.83 -1.89
CA GLY A 211 10.70 -22.67 -2.05
C GLY A 211 9.63 -22.09 -2.99
N ASN A 212 9.35 -20.78 -2.92
CA ASN A 212 8.42 -20.10 -3.82
C ASN A 212 8.84 -18.65 -4.08
N ILE A 213 8.26 -18.04 -5.12
CA ILE A 213 8.57 -16.67 -5.54
C ILE A 213 8.17 -15.61 -4.50
N PHE A 214 7.08 -15.84 -3.75
CA PHE A 214 6.60 -14.89 -2.74
C PHE A 214 7.58 -14.78 -1.57
N ASP A 215 8.06 -15.91 -1.09
CA ASP A 215 9.08 -15.96 -0.03
C ASP A 215 10.42 -15.46 -0.51
N CYS A 216 10.78 -15.69 -1.79
CA CYS A 216 11.96 -15.09 -2.40
C CYS A 216 11.92 -13.56 -2.30
N ILE A 217 10.84 -12.95 -2.80
CA ILE A 217 10.65 -11.50 -2.76
C ILE A 217 10.61 -10.99 -1.33
N THR A 218 9.87 -11.65 -0.44
CA THR A 218 9.77 -11.26 0.98
C THR A 218 11.15 -11.28 1.63
N LYS A 219 11.96 -12.32 1.40
CA LYS A 219 13.34 -12.42 1.92
C LYS A 219 14.26 -11.37 1.33
N LEU A 220 14.15 -11.05 0.04
CA LEU A 220 14.96 -9.99 -0.59
C LEU A 220 14.64 -8.61 -0.01
N VAL A 221 13.38 -8.32 0.31
CA VAL A 221 12.99 -7.07 0.99
C VAL A 221 13.38 -7.12 2.47
N GLN A 222 13.34 -8.29 3.10
CA GLN A 222 13.73 -8.48 4.50
C GLN A 222 15.23 -8.38 4.75
N ALA A 223 16.07 -8.89 3.84
CA ALA A 223 17.52 -8.93 4.00
C ALA A 223 18.15 -7.56 4.38
N PRO A 224 17.83 -6.44 3.70
CA PRO A 224 18.36 -5.14 4.11
C PRO A 224 17.80 -4.66 5.45
N LEU A 225 16.65 -5.17 5.90
CA LEU A 225 16.01 -4.77 7.17
C LEU A 225 16.61 -5.50 8.39
N GLN A 226 17.21 -6.68 8.21
CA GLN A 226 17.79 -7.47 9.29
C GLN A 226 19.04 -6.85 9.91
N THR A 227 19.75 -5.99 9.17
CA THR A 227 20.97 -5.29 9.64
C THR A 227 20.67 -3.99 10.38
N PHE A 228 19.41 -3.54 10.39
CA PHE A 228 19.00 -2.36 11.13
C PHE A 228 18.87 -2.69 12.62
N THR A 229 19.91 -2.36 13.37
CA THR A 229 19.92 -2.39 14.83
C THR A 229 18.91 -1.40 15.39
N ALA A 230 18.37 -1.66 16.59
CA ALA A 230 17.35 -0.85 17.26
C ALA A 230 17.85 0.58 17.60
N SER A 231 17.91 1.46 16.59
CA SER A 231 18.34 2.86 16.70
C SER A 231 17.24 3.81 16.18
N PRO A 232 17.21 5.08 16.61
CA PRO A 232 16.29 6.08 16.06
C PRO A 232 16.40 6.22 14.54
N ILE A 233 17.63 6.25 14.00
CA ILE A 233 17.91 6.36 12.57
C ILE A 233 17.34 5.16 11.80
N SER A 234 17.48 3.96 12.38
CA SER A 234 16.93 2.73 11.80
C SER A 234 15.41 2.79 11.67
N ILE A 235 14.71 3.24 12.71
CA ILE A 235 13.25 3.40 12.70
C ILE A 235 12.85 4.40 11.61
N ILE A 236 13.52 5.55 11.53
CA ILE A 236 13.26 6.56 10.50
C ILE A 236 13.46 5.99 9.10
N ALA A 237 14.55 5.27 8.86
CA ALA A 237 14.85 4.65 7.56
C ALA A 237 13.80 3.60 7.17
N ILE A 238 13.35 2.78 8.11
CA ILE A 238 12.32 1.75 7.89
C ILE A 238 10.99 2.38 7.48
N TYR A 239 10.50 3.39 8.22
CA TYR A 239 9.25 4.06 7.89
C TYR A 239 9.36 4.88 6.60
N THR A 240 10.55 5.41 6.30
CA THR A 240 10.84 6.04 5.00
C THR A 240 10.73 5.05 3.85
N LEU A 241 11.32 3.86 3.99
CA LEU A 241 11.20 2.80 2.98
C LEU A 241 9.73 2.40 2.80
N ALA A 242 8.98 2.22 3.89
CA ALA A 242 7.56 1.90 3.83
C ALA A 242 6.75 2.98 3.08
N ASN A 243 7.06 4.27 3.28
CA ASN A 243 6.44 5.39 2.56
C ASN A 243 6.77 5.38 1.07
N VAL A 244 8.04 5.13 0.72
CA VAL A 244 8.48 5.03 -0.68
C VAL A 244 7.81 3.85 -1.37
N LEU A 245 7.74 2.69 -0.71
CA LEU A 245 7.03 1.52 -1.24
C LEU A 245 5.53 1.80 -1.43
N TRP A 246 4.93 2.55 -0.50
CA TRP A 246 3.52 2.93 -0.60
C TRP A 246 3.21 3.86 -1.77
N PHE A 247 4.16 4.75 -2.11
CA PHE A 247 4.08 5.55 -3.34
C PHE A 247 3.97 4.69 -4.61
N PHE A 248 4.60 3.50 -4.62
CA PHE A 248 4.50 2.52 -5.72
C PHE A 248 3.32 1.53 -5.56
N GLY A 249 2.45 1.73 -4.56
CA GLY A 249 1.29 0.88 -4.31
C GLY A 249 1.58 -0.39 -3.50
N ILE A 250 2.80 -0.53 -2.96
CA ILE A 250 3.17 -1.64 -2.10
C ILE A 250 2.85 -1.27 -0.66
N HIS A 251 1.86 -1.96 -0.08
CA HIS A 251 1.32 -1.62 1.23
C HIS A 251 2.37 -1.76 2.36
N PRO A 252 2.47 -0.78 3.30
CA PRO A 252 3.45 -0.75 4.38
C PRO A 252 3.53 -2.01 5.25
N ASN A 253 2.39 -2.71 5.41
CA ASN A 253 2.33 -4.00 6.11
C ASN A 253 3.35 -5.03 5.62
N MET A 254 3.80 -4.95 4.35
CA MET A 254 4.90 -5.81 3.87
C MET A 254 6.20 -5.56 4.64
N VAL A 255 6.51 -4.30 4.95
CA VAL A 255 7.67 -3.92 5.77
C VAL A 255 7.39 -4.20 7.25
N TYR A 256 6.18 -3.87 7.72
CA TYR A 256 5.83 -4.02 9.13
C TYR A 256 5.77 -5.47 9.58
N GLY A 257 5.37 -6.41 8.72
CA GLY A 257 5.39 -7.84 9.03
C GLY A 257 6.78 -8.35 9.43
N ILE A 258 7.84 -7.68 8.98
CA ILE A 258 9.23 -7.99 9.30
C ILE A 258 9.67 -7.29 10.60
N VAL A 259 9.29 -6.02 10.76
CA VAL A 259 9.86 -5.14 11.80
C VAL A 259 9.05 -5.16 13.11
N MET A 260 7.73 -5.35 13.05
CA MET A 260 6.85 -5.32 14.23
C MET A 260 7.23 -6.34 15.31
N PRO A 261 7.63 -7.59 15.00
CA PRO A 261 8.10 -8.54 16.03
C PRO A 261 9.28 -7.98 16.84
N ILE A 262 10.20 -7.26 16.20
CA ILE A 262 11.36 -6.62 16.84
C ILE A 262 10.90 -5.46 17.72
N ILE A 263 9.98 -4.62 17.22
CA ILE A 263 9.40 -3.50 17.99
C ILE A 263 8.68 -4.02 19.24
N ILE A 264 7.91 -5.11 19.12
CA ILE A 264 7.21 -5.75 20.25
C ILE A 264 8.22 -6.28 21.28
N ALA A 265 9.27 -6.98 20.84
CA ALA A 265 10.32 -7.48 21.72
C ALA A 265 11.00 -6.33 22.50
N ASN A 266 11.34 -5.23 21.81
CA ASN A 266 11.89 -4.03 22.44
C ASN A 266 10.92 -3.40 23.44
N GLY A 267 9.61 -3.39 23.12
CA GLY A 267 8.55 -2.94 24.02
C GLY A 267 8.50 -3.75 25.32
N ILE A 268 8.67 -5.07 25.25
CA ILE A 268 8.74 -5.94 26.44
C ILE A 268 9.95 -5.59 27.31
N VAL A 269 11.11 -5.31 26.69
CA VAL A 269 12.30 -4.85 27.43
C VAL A 269 12.01 -3.53 28.17
N ASN A 270 11.36 -2.56 27.51
CA ASN A 270 10.94 -1.31 28.16
C ASN A 270 9.96 -1.55 29.32
N GLN A 271 8.99 -2.45 29.17
CA GLN A 271 8.04 -2.78 30.23
C GLN A 271 8.73 -3.36 31.46
N ASN A 272 9.71 -4.26 31.25
CA ASN A 272 10.47 -4.86 32.34
C ASN A 272 11.38 -3.84 33.04
N ALA A 273 12.07 -2.98 32.28
CA ALA A 273 12.87 -1.88 32.83
C ALA A 273 12.00 -0.92 33.65
N PHE A 274 10.84 -0.52 33.12
CA PHE A 274 9.89 0.35 33.82
C PHE A 274 9.40 -0.26 35.13
N LYS A 275 9.03 -1.55 35.14
CA LYS A 275 8.64 -2.26 36.37
C LYS A 275 9.75 -2.31 37.41
N ALA A 276 11.00 -2.39 36.97
CA ALA A 276 12.18 -2.41 37.83
C ALA A 276 12.64 -1.00 38.26
N GLY A 277 11.92 0.07 37.88
CA GLY A 277 12.34 1.46 38.14
C GLY A 277 13.61 1.87 37.39
N GLN A 278 13.95 1.17 36.30
CA GLN A 278 15.14 1.41 35.48
C GLN A 278 14.79 2.23 34.23
N PRO A 279 15.75 2.98 33.65
CA PRO A 279 15.57 3.66 32.37
C PRO A 279 15.14 2.70 31.26
N MET A 280 14.17 3.11 30.45
CA MET A 280 13.67 2.32 29.33
C MET A 280 14.60 2.45 28.11
N PRO A 281 15.35 1.40 27.72
CA PRO A 281 16.40 1.51 26.71
C PRO A 281 15.89 1.79 25.28
N TYR A 282 14.63 1.48 24.99
CA TYR A 282 14.03 1.63 23.66
C TYR A 282 12.86 2.63 23.66
N VAL A 283 12.80 3.55 24.63
CA VAL A 283 11.68 4.51 24.75
C VAL A 283 11.58 5.42 23.52
N THR A 284 12.71 5.99 23.07
CA THR A 284 12.78 6.87 21.89
C THR A 284 12.27 6.15 20.64
N MET A 285 12.66 4.90 20.44
CA MET A 285 12.26 4.08 19.29
C MET A 285 10.75 3.75 19.33
N SER A 286 10.21 3.55 20.54
CA SER A 286 8.77 3.32 20.73
C SER A 286 7.98 4.58 20.38
N MET A 287 8.45 5.75 20.82
CA MET A 287 7.84 7.04 20.51
C MET A 287 7.92 7.37 19.02
N LEU A 288 9.08 7.19 18.40
CA LEU A 288 9.26 7.38 16.96
C LEU A 288 8.40 6.43 16.14
N SER A 289 8.26 5.17 16.57
CA SER A 289 7.34 4.23 15.94
C SER A 289 5.90 4.73 16.01
N VAL A 290 5.43 5.27 17.14
CA VAL A 290 4.08 5.85 17.22
C VAL A 290 3.92 7.05 16.28
N ILE A 291 4.90 7.96 16.26
CA ILE A 291 4.88 9.14 15.40
C ILE A 291 4.87 8.75 13.92
N LEU A 292 5.74 7.83 13.49
CA LEU A 292 5.96 7.53 12.08
C LEU A 292 5.04 6.43 11.52
N ASN A 293 4.54 5.52 12.37
CA ASN A 293 3.57 4.49 11.98
C ASN A 293 2.17 5.07 11.80
N SER A 294 1.75 5.91 12.75
CA SER A 294 0.47 6.58 12.66
C SER A 294 0.56 7.77 11.70
N ALA A 295 1.75 8.40 11.61
CA ALA A 295 2.12 9.63 10.86
C ALA A 295 1.11 10.79 10.99
N PHE A 296 0.07 10.64 11.80
CA PHE A 296 -1.15 11.43 11.76
C PHE A 296 -1.75 11.43 10.35
N GLY A 297 -2.88 10.76 10.18
CA GLY A 297 -3.49 10.65 8.85
C GLY A 297 -3.19 9.35 8.11
N GLY A 298 -2.43 8.41 8.69
CA GLY A 298 -1.97 7.20 8.00
C GLY A 298 -0.64 7.42 7.29
N GLN A 299 -0.18 6.41 6.56
CA GLN A 299 1.18 6.36 5.99
C GLN A 299 1.56 7.62 5.17
N GLY A 300 2.62 8.33 5.55
CA GLY A 300 3.08 9.55 4.87
C GLY A 300 2.57 10.85 5.49
N ALA A 301 2.09 10.80 6.72
CA ALA A 301 1.44 11.89 7.44
C ALA A 301 0.41 12.66 6.63
N THR A 302 -0.48 11.92 5.98
CA THR A 302 -1.43 12.53 5.05
C THR A 302 -2.45 13.45 5.73
N ILE A 303 -2.44 13.59 7.06
CA ILE A 303 -3.17 14.67 7.75
C ILE A 303 -2.74 16.04 7.25
N GLY A 304 -1.45 16.24 6.93
CA GLY A 304 -0.95 17.51 6.40
C GLY A 304 -1.57 17.84 5.05
N LEU A 305 -1.81 16.81 4.23
CA LEU A 305 -2.52 16.91 2.96
C LEU A 305 -4.02 17.18 3.16
N ILE A 306 -4.67 16.52 4.11
CA ILE A 306 -6.07 16.80 4.50
C ILE A 306 -6.24 18.25 4.96
N ILE A 307 -5.36 18.73 5.85
CA ILE A 307 -5.38 20.11 6.32
C ILE A 307 -5.17 21.08 5.16
N SER A 308 -4.27 20.75 4.23
CA SER A 308 -4.04 21.55 3.02
C SER A 308 -5.29 21.67 2.14
N MET A 309 -6.09 20.60 2.03
CA MET A 309 -7.33 20.58 1.22
C MET A 309 -8.44 21.50 1.72
N PHE A 310 -8.41 21.98 2.96
CA PHE A 310 -9.34 23.04 3.37
C PHE A 310 -9.16 24.34 2.55
N ARG A 311 -8.03 24.49 1.85
CA ARG A 311 -7.75 25.59 0.92
C ARG A 311 -7.92 25.18 -0.55
N ALA A 312 -8.56 24.05 -0.82
CA ALA A 312 -8.80 23.56 -2.18
C ALA A 312 -9.68 24.50 -2.99
N LYS A 313 -9.26 24.76 -4.22
CA LYS A 313 -10.02 25.52 -5.21
C LYS A 313 -10.79 24.61 -6.15
N SER A 314 -10.19 23.49 -6.56
CA SER A 314 -10.82 22.52 -7.45
C SER A 314 -11.95 21.77 -6.75
N ASP A 315 -12.95 21.37 -7.52
CA ASP A 315 -14.03 20.55 -6.98
C ASP A 315 -13.56 19.12 -6.69
N ARG A 316 -12.59 18.61 -7.46
CA ARG A 316 -11.91 17.33 -7.19
C ARG A 316 -11.36 17.27 -5.76
N TYR A 317 -10.55 18.25 -5.34
CA TYR A 317 -9.92 18.21 -4.02
C TYR A 317 -10.92 18.53 -2.89
N LYS A 318 -11.96 19.34 -3.14
CA LYS A 318 -13.06 19.52 -2.18
C LYS A 318 -13.85 18.24 -1.93
N GLN A 319 -14.15 17.47 -2.98
CA GLN A 319 -14.83 16.17 -2.82
C GLN A 319 -13.93 15.16 -2.14
N MET A 320 -12.64 15.16 -2.46
CA MET A 320 -11.70 14.26 -1.81
C MET A 320 -11.58 14.52 -0.31
N LEU A 321 -11.58 15.79 0.14
CA LEU A 321 -11.62 16.13 1.56
C LEU A 321 -12.84 15.49 2.27
N LYS A 322 -14.00 15.49 1.63
CA LYS A 322 -15.23 14.88 2.19
C LYS A 322 -15.14 13.36 2.28
N LEU A 323 -14.58 12.72 1.25
CA LEU A 323 -14.50 11.25 1.17
C LEU A 323 -13.39 10.66 2.05
N ALA A 324 -12.24 11.33 2.10
CA ALA A 324 -11.04 10.81 2.72
C ALA A 324 -10.72 11.43 4.09
N GLY A 325 -11.29 12.61 4.41
CA GLY A 325 -10.97 13.33 5.64
C GLY A 325 -11.29 12.53 6.90
N VAL A 326 -12.48 11.91 6.99
CA VAL A 326 -12.87 11.12 8.15
C VAL A 326 -11.99 9.87 8.30
N PRO A 327 -11.85 8.97 7.29
CA PRO A 327 -10.93 7.84 7.38
C PRO A 327 -9.50 8.24 7.78
N ALA A 328 -8.96 9.32 7.19
CA ALA A 328 -7.61 9.77 7.48
C ALA A 328 -7.44 10.19 8.95
N LEU A 329 -8.43 10.83 9.59
CA LEU A 329 -8.36 11.14 11.03
C LEU A 329 -8.12 9.90 11.90
N PHE A 330 -8.55 8.73 11.43
CA PHE A 330 -8.34 7.42 12.07
C PHE A 330 -7.19 6.63 11.43
N ASN A 331 -6.26 7.33 10.79
CA ASN A 331 -5.07 6.82 10.13
C ASN A 331 -5.31 5.89 8.93
N ILE A 332 -6.50 5.95 8.31
CA ILE A 332 -6.88 5.16 7.13
C ILE A 332 -6.78 6.06 5.89
N ASN A 333 -5.77 5.84 5.05
CA ASN A 333 -5.43 6.77 3.96
C ASN A 333 -5.47 6.18 2.55
N GLU A 334 -5.93 4.95 2.41
CA GLU A 334 -6.21 4.30 1.13
C GLU A 334 -7.09 5.15 0.21
N PRO A 335 -8.13 5.87 0.70
CA PRO A 335 -8.89 6.80 -0.12
C PRO A 335 -8.03 7.90 -0.77
N LEU A 336 -7.01 8.39 -0.07
CA LEU A 336 -6.07 9.37 -0.61
C LEU A 336 -5.08 8.71 -1.57
N VAL A 337 -4.52 7.58 -1.17
CA VAL A 337 -3.45 6.92 -1.93
C VAL A 337 -3.93 6.48 -3.30
N PHE A 338 -5.09 5.82 -3.34
CA PHE A 338 -5.68 5.28 -4.57
C PHE A 338 -6.68 6.23 -5.22
N GLY A 339 -7.45 7.00 -4.45
CA GLY A 339 -8.48 7.88 -5.01
C GLY A 339 -7.97 9.24 -5.51
N MET A 340 -6.91 9.79 -4.91
CA MET A 340 -6.31 11.08 -5.31
C MET A 340 -5.18 10.95 -6.35
N PRO A 341 -5.03 9.76 -6.93
CA PRO A 341 -3.78 8.98 -6.91
C PRO A 341 -2.58 9.76 -6.35
N ILE A 342 -2.31 9.65 -5.04
CA ILE A 342 -0.97 9.97 -4.52
C ILE A 342 0.03 8.98 -5.13
N MET A 343 -0.40 7.73 -5.21
CA MET A 343 0.34 6.64 -5.79
C MET A 343 0.75 6.96 -7.23
N LEU A 344 2.04 6.78 -7.54
CA LEU A 344 2.65 7.06 -8.85
C LEU A 344 2.45 8.49 -9.37
N ASN A 345 2.09 9.45 -8.52
CA ASN A 345 1.99 10.85 -8.91
C ASN A 345 3.26 11.61 -8.53
N PRO A 346 4.07 12.05 -9.51
CA PRO A 346 5.39 12.63 -9.23
C PRO A 346 5.33 13.87 -8.33
N VAL A 347 4.22 14.63 -8.34
CA VAL A 347 4.04 15.81 -7.47
C VAL A 347 4.10 15.42 -6.01
N PHE A 348 3.62 14.23 -5.66
CA PHE A 348 3.53 13.76 -4.28
C PHE A 348 4.66 12.81 -3.87
N PHE A 349 5.62 12.51 -4.75
CA PHE A 349 6.77 11.68 -4.38
C PHE A 349 7.65 12.33 -3.30
N LEU A 350 7.97 13.61 -3.46
CA LEU A 350 8.82 14.34 -2.51
C LEU A 350 8.21 14.45 -1.10
N PRO A 351 6.93 14.83 -0.91
CA PRO A 351 6.36 14.80 0.43
C PRO A 351 6.33 13.38 1.01
N MET A 352 6.00 12.34 0.22
CA MET A 352 6.05 10.95 0.69
C MET A 352 7.47 10.52 1.14
N LEU A 353 8.51 10.96 0.45
CA LEU A 353 9.90 10.64 0.77
C LEU A 353 10.39 11.39 2.02
N PHE A 354 10.15 12.70 2.10
CA PHE A 354 10.76 13.55 3.11
C PHE A 354 9.98 13.65 4.41
N GLU A 355 8.67 13.45 4.38
CA GLU A 355 7.82 13.46 5.57
C GLU A 355 8.37 12.60 6.73
N PRO A 356 8.64 11.29 6.55
CA PRO A 356 9.07 10.44 7.66
C PRO A 356 10.48 10.81 8.15
N ILE A 357 11.33 11.32 7.25
CA ILE A 357 12.68 11.77 7.56
C ILE A 357 12.62 13.02 8.46
N ILE A 358 11.90 14.05 8.02
CA ILE A 358 11.81 15.33 8.73
C ILE A 358 11.09 15.14 10.06
N ASN A 359 9.92 14.49 10.05
CA ASN A 359 9.14 14.28 11.25
C ASN A 359 9.88 13.37 12.24
N GLY A 360 10.58 12.35 11.75
CA GLY A 360 11.40 11.47 12.58
C GLY A 360 12.55 12.20 13.27
N LEU A 361 13.33 12.98 12.50
CA LEU A 361 14.49 13.71 13.04
C LEU A 361 14.07 14.81 14.00
N VAL A 362 13.05 15.61 13.65
CA VAL A 362 12.56 16.67 14.53
C VAL A 362 11.98 16.07 15.81
N SER A 363 11.17 15.01 15.70
CA SER A 363 10.60 14.36 16.87
C SER A 363 11.67 13.77 17.77
N TRP A 364 12.70 13.16 17.21
CA TRP A 364 13.82 12.65 18.00
C TRP A 364 14.49 13.78 18.81
N GLY A 365 14.80 14.90 18.18
CA GLY A 365 15.35 16.06 18.90
C GLY A 365 14.42 16.63 19.98
N LEU A 366 13.10 16.64 19.73
CA LEU A 366 12.12 17.12 20.72
C LEU A 366 11.90 16.13 21.88
N ILE A 367 12.01 14.82 21.63
CA ILE A 367 11.97 13.79 22.68
C ILE A 367 13.10 14.06 23.67
N ASP A 368 14.31 14.28 23.17
CA ASP A 368 15.49 14.57 24.00
C ASP A 368 15.34 15.92 24.72
N LEU A 369 14.89 16.97 24.01
CA LEU A 369 14.70 18.32 24.58
C LEU A 369 13.67 18.37 25.72
N PHE A 370 12.54 17.69 25.55
CA PHE A 370 11.45 17.71 26.54
C PHE A 370 11.56 16.59 27.58
N HIS A 371 12.58 15.74 27.48
CA HIS A 371 12.68 14.48 28.24
C HIS A 371 11.36 13.68 28.15
N ALA A 372 10.76 13.68 26.95
CA ALA A 372 9.46 13.07 26.75
C ALA A 372 9.57 11.55 26.89
N THR A 373 8.53 10.94 27.44
CA THR A 373 8.48 9.51 27.71
C THR A 373 7.08 8.98 27.42
N VAL A 374 6.91 7.66 27.52
CA VAL A 374 5.63 6.99 27.38
C VAL A 374 5.42 5.97 28.49
N ASN A 375 4.17 5.67 28.80
CA ASN A 375 3.83 4.49 29.59
C ASN A 375 3.86 3.25 28.68
N PRO A 376 4.80 2.30 28.86
CA PRO A 376 4.97 1.16 27.96
C PRO A 376 3.86 0.10 28.09
N PHE A 377 2.93 0.25 29.04
CA PHE A 377 1.75 -0.60 29.21
C PHE A 377 0.50 -0.07 28.49
N ILE A 378 0.52 1.18 28.03
CA ILE A 378 -0.59 1.75 27.27
C ILE A 378 -0.50 1.26 25.82
N GLN A 379 -1.44 0.39 25.45
CA GLN A 379 -1.61 -0.14 24.10
C GLN A 379 -2.91 0.43 23.53
N LEU A 380 -2.79 1.27 22.50
CA LEU A 380 -3.94 1.89 21.83
C LEU A 380 -4.06 1.33 20.41
N PRO A 381 -5.29 1.18 19.87
CA PRO A 381 -5.47 0.71 18.51
C PRO A 381 -4.84 1.67 17.51
N TRP A 382 -4.32 1.16 16.40
CA TRP A 382 -3.68 1.96 15.36
C TRP A 382 -4.66 2.94 14.67
N THR A 383 -5.96 2.68 14.76
CA THR A 383 -7.01 3.59 14.28
C THR A 383 -7.25 4.78 15.21
N MET A 384 -6.65 4.81 16.41
CA MET A 384 -6.75 5.95 17.31
C MET A 384 -6.14 7.20 16.65
N PRO A 385 -6.84 8.35 16.60
CA PRO A 385 -6.27 9.58 16.06
C PRO A 385 -4.92 9.87 16.72
N GLY A 386 -3.86 9.99 15.93
CA GLY A 386 -2.52 9.85 16.52
C GLY A 386 -2.17 10.93 17.56
N VAL A 387 -2.72 12.15 17.47
CA VAL A 387 -2.52 13.18 18.50
C VAL A 387 -3.12 12.74 19.85
N VAL A 388 -4.28 12.08 19.80
CA VAL A 388 -4.95 11.50 20.97
C VAL A 388 -4.11 10.34 21.51
N GLN A 389 -3.59 9.50 20.61
CA GLN A 389 -2.69 8.41 20.97
C GLN A 389 -1.44 8.92 21.70
N ALA A 390 -0.79 9.96 21.18
CA ALA A 390 0.40 10.56 21.79
C ALA A 390 0.12 11.11 23.19
N PHE A 391 -1.01 11.82 23.37
CA PHE A 391 -1.41 12.35 24.68
C PHE A 391 -1.64 11.25 25.71
N PHE A 392 -2.41 10.21 25.37
CA PHE A 392 -2.68 9.13 26.32
C PHE A 392 -1.44 8.28 26.62
N SER A 393 -0.55 8.07 25.64
CA SER A 393 0.66 7.28 25.83
C SER A 393 1.76 8.03 26.60
N GLY A 394 1.95 9.33 26.36
CA GLY A 394 3.12 10.09 26.85
C GLY A 394 2.83 11.45 27.47
N GLY A 395 1.56 11.77 27.72
CA GLY A 395 1.14 13.01 28.36
C GLY A 395 1.39 14.26 27.52
N ILE A 396 1.47 15.41 28.21
CA ILE A 396 1.64 16.74 27.58
C ILE A 396 2.91 16.84 26.72
N PRO A 397 4.10 16.36 27.15
CA PRO A 397 5.29 16.44 26.30
C PRO A 397 5.10 15.73 24.96
N PHE A 398 4.55 14.51 24.97
CA PHE A 398 4.36 13.77 23.73
C PHE A 398 3.24 14.34 22.86
N PHE A 399 2.18 14.88 23.48
CA PHE A 399 1.14 15.64 22.77
C PHE A 399 1.70 16.86 22.04
N ILE A 400 2.58 17.63 22.68
CA ILE A 400 3.22 18.80 22.04
C ILE A 400 4.03 18.37 20.82
N ILE A 401 4.82 17.29 20.95
CA ILE A 401 5.58 16.74 19.82
C ILE A 401 4.64 16.34 18.67
N ALA A 402 3.54 15.65 18.97
CA ALA A 402 2.55 15.27 17.96
C ALA A 402 1.94 16.49 17.25
N MET A 403 1.64 17.57 17.98
CA MET A 403 1.12 18.82 17.39
C MET A 403 2.16 19.49 16.48
N VAL A 404 3.44 19.50 16.86
CA VAL A 404 4.52 20.01 16.00
C VAL A 404 4.59 19.23 14.69
N VAL A 405 4.51 17.90 14.77
CA VAL A 405 4.51 17.03 13.59
C VAL A 405 3.31 17.32 12.69
N VAL A 406 2.09 17.53 13.22
CA VAL A 406 0.92 17.90 12.39
C VAL A 406 1.17 19.20 11.62
N VAL A 407 1.78 20.20 12.27
CA VAL A 407 2.15 21.47 11.62
C VAL A 407 3.20 21.23 10.55
N LEU A 408 4.28 20.49 10.85
CA LEU A 408 5.34 20.19 9.89
C LEU A 408 4.82 19.41 8.69
N SER A 409 4.01 18.38 8.90
CA SER A 409 3.37 17.63 7.82
C SER A 409 2.53 18.55 6.93
N THR A 410 1.78 19.49 7.51
CA THR A 410 1.03 20.48 6.72
C THR A 410 1.98 21.34 5.89
N LEU A 411 3.07 21.85 6.46
CA LEU A 411 4.07 22.65 5.75
C LEU A 411 4.76 21.88 4.61
N ILE A 412 5.04 20.59 4.82
CA ILE A 412 5.64 19.70 3.81
C ILE A 412 4.66 19.44 2.67
N TRP A 413 3.39 19.11 2.97
CA TRP A 413 2.39 18.75 1.96
C TRP A 413 1.83 19.95 1.19
N PHE A 414 1.66 21.10 1.84
CA PHE A 414 0.97 22.27 1.28
C PHE A 414 1.51 22.77 -0.08
N PRO A 415 2.83 22.93 -0.31
CA PRO A 415 3.32 23.41 -1.62
C PRO A 415 2.99 22.44 -2.75
N PHE A 416 3.11 21.12 -2.52
CA PHE A 416 2.80 20.09 -3.52
C PHE A 416 1.30 19.98 -3.75
N PHE A 417 0.50 20.06 -2.69
CA PHE A 417 -0.95 20.17 -2.78
C PHE A 417 -1.36 21.36 -3.66
N LYS A 418 -0.79 22.56 -3.44
CA LYS A 418 -1.09 23.75 -4.23
C LYS A 418 -0.79 23.56 -5.72
N ILE A 419 0.32 22.90 -6.05
CA ILE A 419 0.65 22.55 -7.45
C ILE A 419 -0.42 21.62 -8.03
N ALA A 420 -0.78 20.58 -7.28
CA ALA A 420 -1.74 19.58 -7.73
C ALA A 420 -3.17 20.15 -7.88
N ASP A 421 -3.61 21.00 -6.95
CA ASP A 421 -4.91 21.66 -6.97
C ASP A 421 -5.01 22.67 -8.11
N ASN A 422 -3.98 23.49 -8.32
CA ASN A 422 -3.95 24.39 -9.48
C ASN A 422 -4.02 23.64 -10.82
N LYS A 423 -3.36 22.47 -10.91
CA LYS A 423 -3.46 21.60 -12.09
C LYS A 423 -4.89 21.07 -12.27
N ALA A 424 -5.53 20.60 -11.20
CA ALA A 424 -6.91 20.13 -11.25
C ALA A 424 -7.90 21.25 -11.66
N VAL A 425 -7.76 22.46 -11.11
CA VAL A 425 -8.57 23.62 -11.54
C VAL A 425 -8.41 23.90 -13.03
N ALA A 426 -7.18 23.86 -13.55
CA ALA A 426 -6.92 24.09 -14.97
C ALA A 426 -7.55 23.00 -15.86
N GLU A 427 -7.58 21.75 -15.39
CA GLU A 427 -8.25 20.64 -16.07
C GLU A 427 -9.78 20.79 -16.05
N GLU A 428 -10.36 21.15 -14.90
CA GLU A 428 -11.80 21.41 -14.73
C GLU A 428 -12.28 22.55 -15.65
N GLN A 429 -11.54 23.66 -15.70
CA GLN A 429 -11.86 24.79 -16.57
C GLN A 429 -11.76 24.46 -18.06
N LYS A 430 -10.80 23.60 -18.46
CA LYS A 430 -10.68 23.15 -19.85
C LYS A 430 -11.85 22.26 -20.25
N SER A 431 -12.30 21.38 -19.36
CA SER A 431 -13.46 20.51 -19.61
C SER A 431 -14.75 21.32 -19.69
N ALA A 432 -14.93 22.32 -18.82
CA ALA A 432 -16.10 23.21 -18.84
C ALA A 432 -16.19 24.09 -20.10
N LYS A 433 -15.07 24.34 -20.80
CA LYS A 433 -15.06 25.07 -22.09
C LYS A 433 -15.34 24.17 -23.31
N LYS A 434 -15.27 22.85 -23.14
CA LYS A 434 -15.51 21.86 -24.21
C LYS A 434 -16.92 21.27 -24.17
N ALA A 435 -17.57 21.31 -23.02
CA ALA A 435 -19.00 21.07 -22.85
C ALA A 435 -19.77 22.34 -23.25
#